data_AF-F9PPB0-F1
#
_entry.id   AF-F9PPB0-F1
#
_cell.length_a   1.000
_cell.length_b   1.000
_cell.length_c   1.000
_cell.angle_alpha   90.00
_cell.angle_beta   90.00
_cell.angle_gamma   90.00
#
_symmetry.space_group_name_H-M   'P 1'
#
loop_
_entity.id
_entity.type
_entity.pdbx_description
1 polymer ?
#
loop_
_entity_poly.entity_id
_entity_poly.type
_entity_poly.pdbx_seq_one_letter_code
_entity_poly.pdbx_strand_id
1 'polypeptide(L)'
;MDKKILLPYFNCDSITKICKEYNVKMRFYNINKNFLPLNIELQDGEYFYLINFYGQISLKNIEFFIEKYKNRIIIDNAQAFFNEPLENSDTIYTFRKFFGVSDGAVLYTDTVLEEDLEIDKSYDKMNFLLGRFENSSTEFYSDFVKNNERFETEGIKYISKLTENILYSLNFREIENIRTDNFKYIHSKLSSINELDIRLVKGAFSYPLLIDNKKYKLSSENLKKELIKEKFLFQLFGLMFCRNVARKCWNLYLQEIFCQYLLINVIILMIWIIFLII
;
A
#
# COMPACT_ATOMS: atom_id res chain seq x y z
N MET A 1 26.32 -0.60 18.22
CA MET A 1 25.76 0.76 18.00
C MET A 1 24.25 0.67 18.15
N ASP A 2 23.59 1.67 18.73
CA ASP A 2 22.12 1.66 18.84
C ASP A 2 21.47 1.84 17.46
N LYS A 3 20.70 0.86 16.99
CA LYS A 3 19.89 1.01 15.77
C LYS A 3 18.76 2.01 16.06
N LYS A 4 18.61 3.05 15.23
CA LYS A 4 17.56 4.08 15.36
C LYS A 4 16.85 4.31 14.02
N ILE A 5 15.54 4.54 14.05
CA ILE A 5 14.74 4.79 12.84
C ILE A 5 13.62 5.82 13.08
N LEU A 6 13.45 6.72 12.12
CA LEU A 6 12.42 7.75 12.09
C LEU A 6 11.30 7.33 11.11
N LEU A 7 10.16 6.89 11.66
CA LEU A 7 8.98 6.38 10.95
C LEU A 7 7.89 7.46 10.83
N PRO A 8 7.01 7.45 9.80
CA PRO A 8 5.80 8.26 9.84
C PRO A 8 4.86 7.68 10.90
N TYR A 9 4.11 8.52 11.62
CA TYR A 9 2.94 8.07 12.39
C TYR A 9 1.88 7.38 11.51
N PHE A 10 1.94 7.59 10.19
CA PHE A 10 1.02 7.00 9.20
C PHE A 10 1.50 5.64 8.65
N ASN A 11 2.17 4.81 9.46
CA ASN A 11 2.76 3.53 9.02
C ASN A 11 1.89 2.30 9.32
N CYS A 12 2.21 1.16 8.70
CA CYS A 12 1.62 -0.14 9.02
C CYS A 12 2.21 -0.74 10.31
N ASP A 13 1.37 -1.34 11.17
CA ASP A 13 1.78 -1.91 12.46
C ASP A 13 2.94 -2.92 12.34
N SER A 14 3.00 -3.69 11.24
CA SER A 14 4.05 -4.67 10.96
C SER A 14 5.46 -4.07 10.99
N ILE A 15 5.63 -2.85 10.49
CA ILE A 15 6.91 -2.12 10.54
C ILE A 15 7.31 -1.89 12.01
N THR A 16 6.36 -1.53 12.88
CA THR A 16 6.63 -1.35 14.31
C THR A 16 6.87 -2.66 15.06
N LYS A 17 6.30 -3.79 14.59
CA LYS A 17 6.55 -5.12 15.16
C LYS A 17 8.01 -5.52 14.90
N ILE A 18 8.42 -5.51 13.62
CA ILE A 18 9.79 -5.83 13.18
C ILE A 18 10.81 -4.89 13.86
N CYS A 19 10.53 -3.58 13.94
CA CYS A 19 11.43 -2.66 14.63
C CYS A 19 11.62 -2.99 16.12
N LYS A 20 10.59 -3.49 16.83
CA LYS A 20 10.72 -3.91 18.25
C LYS A 20 11.52 -5.20 18.37
N GLU A 21 11.25 -6.17 17.51
CA GLU A 21 11.93 -7.47 17.47
C GLU A 21 13.45 -7.33 17.26
N TYR A 22 13.85 -6.54 16.26
CA TYR A 22 15.25 -6.20 16.01
C TYR A 22 15.83 -5.11 16.94
N ASN A 23 15.12 -4.76 18.03
CA ASN A 23 15.52 -3.80 19.06
C ASN A 23 15.92 -2.41 18.53
N VAL A 24 15.24 -1.96 17.47
CA VAL A 24 15.43 -0.64 16.84
C VAL A 24 14.66 0.44 17.59
N LYS A 25 15.36 1.50 18.00
CA LYS A 25 14.76 2.65 18.68
C LYS A 25 13.99 3.50 17.67
N MET A 26 12.66 3.46 17.74
CA MET A 26 11.78 4.22 16.86
C MET A 26 11.51 5.64 17.37
N ARG A 27 11.52 6.60 16.45
CA ARG A 27 10.93 7.94 16.60
C ARG A 27 9.90 8.15 15.48
N PHE A 28 8.96 9.08 15.68
CA PHE A 28 7.83 9.26 14.77
C PHE A 28 7.70 10.71 14.23
N TYR A 29 7.27 10.85 12.98
CA TYR A 29 7.00 12.14 12.32
C TYR A 29 5.57 12.21 11.75
N ASN A 30 5.06 13.43 11.54
CA ASN A 30 3.75 13.67 10.93
C ASN A 30 3.86 13.91 9.42
N ILE A 31 2.84 13.53 8.66
CA ILE A 31 2.69 13.87 7.24
C ILE A 31 1.60 14.95 7.04
N ASN A 32 1.67 15.68 5.92
CA ASN A 32 0.63 16.61 5.50
C ASN A 32 -0.40 15.96 4.54
N LYS A 33 -1.38 16.75 4.07
CA LYS A 33 -2.41 16.32 3.11
C LYS A 33 -1.86 15.79 1.77
N ASN A 34 -0.64 16.17 1.41
CA ASN A 34 0.04 15.76 0.17
C ASN A 34 0.99 14.58 0.43
N PHE A 35 0.80 13.88 1.56
CA PHE A 35 1.61 12.77 2.06
C PHE A 35 3.09 13.12 2.34
N LEU A 36 3.45 14.40 2.36
CA LEU A 36 4.84 14.82 2.57
C LEU A 36 5.20 14.84 4.07
N PRO A 37 6.40 14.33 4.43
CA PRO A 37 6.97 14.44 5.78
C PRO A 37 7.08 15.89 6.29
N LEU A 38 6.77 16.11 7.57
CA LEU A 38 6.88 17.40 8.24
C LEU A 38 8.02 17.41 9.27
N ASN A 39 8.79 18.50 9.28
CA ASN A 39 9.81 18.83 10.29
C ASN A 39 10.85 17.70 10.52
N ILE A 40 11.43 17.20 9.43
CA ILE A 40 12.39 16.08 9.47
C ILE A 40 13.81 16.59 9.71
N GLU A 41 14.33 16.24 10.89
CA GLU A 41 15.71 16.41 11.33
C GLU A 41 16.14 15.06 11.94
N LEU A 42 17.24 14.47 11.49
CA LEU A 42 17.71 13.18 11.98
C LEU A 42 18.69 13.34 13.15
N GLN A 43 18.59 12.45 14.12
CA GLN A 43 19.62 12.24 15.14
C GLN A 43 20.85 11.55 14.55
N ASP A 44 21.96 11.58 15.29
CA ASP A 44 23.11 10.75 14.96
C ASP A 44 22.75 9.25 14.99
N GLY A 45 23.23 8.51 13.99
CA GLY A 45 22.93 7.10 13.74
C GLY A 45 21.47 6.77 13.35
N GLU A 46 20.59 7.76 13.13
CA GLU A 46 19.19 7.53 12.79
C GLU A 46 18.95 7.46 11.28
N TYR A 47 18.18 6.45 10.85
CA TYR A 47 17.70 6.29 9.47
C TYR A 47 16.32 6.92 9.29
N PHE A 48 16.07 7.51 8.13
CA PHE A 48 14.77 8.04 7.71
C PHE A 48 13.99 6.98 6.92
N TYR A 49 12.78 6.62 7.37
CA TYR A 49 11.90 5.69 6.65
C TYR A 49 10.80 6.46 5.92
N LEU A 50 10.94 6.64 4.61
CA LEU A 50 10.05 7.42 3.78
C LEU A 50 9.06 6.52 3.02
N ILE A 51 7.82 6.44 3.50
CA ILE A 51 6.76 5.71 2.81
C ILE A 51 6.17 6.55 1.67
N ASN A 52 6.24 6.04 0.44
CA ASN A 52 5.69 6.68 -0.75
C ASN A 52 4.21 6.34 -0.93
N PHE A 53 3.38 6.88 -0.03
CA PHE A 53 1.94 6.61 0.03
C PHE A 53 1.26 6.86 -1.31
N TYR A 54 0.63 5.82 -1.87
CA TYR A 54 -0.10 5.83 -3.16
C TYR A 54 0.68 6.47 -4.33
N GLY A 55 2.02 6.43 -4.31
CA GLY A 55 2.91 7.07 -5.29
C GLY A 55 2.88 8.60 -5.29
N GLN A 56 2.27 9.23 -4.28
CA GLN A 56 1.93 10.66 -4.30
C GLN A 56 3.12 11.59 -4.06
N ILE A 57 4.24 11.08 -3.53
CA ILE A 57 5.48 11.87 -3.40
C ILE A 57 6.06 12.06 -4.81
N SER A 58 6.49 13.27 -5.14
CA SER A 58 7.12 13.54 -6.45
C SER A 58 8.55 13.02 -6.47
N LEU A 59 9.03 12.62 -7.65
CA LEU A 59 10.44 12.24 -7.87
C LEU A 59 11.38 13.28 -7.27
N LYS A 60 11.20 14.57 -7.61
CA LYS A 60 11.91 15.71 -7.02
C LYS A 60 11.93 15.77 -5.49
N ASN A 61 10.85 15.36 -4.82
CA ASN A 61 10.79 15.36 -3.36
C ASN A 61 11.50 14.13 -2.77
N ILE A 62 11.47 12.99 -3.46
CA ILE A 62 12.26 11.80 -3.07
C ILE A 62 13.75 12.10 -3.26
N GLU A 63 14.15 12.60 -4.44
CA GLU A 63 15.50 13.08 -4.76
C GLU A 63 16.01 14.06 -3.70
N PHE A 64 15.23 15.08 -3.34
CA PHE A 64 15.59 16.02 -2.26
C PHE A 64 15.87 15.34 -0.91
N PHE A 65 15.07 14.34 -0.51
CA PHE A 65 15.30 13.61 0.74
C PHE A 65 16.52 12.68 0.66
N ILE A 66 16.76 12.04 -0.48
CA ILE A 66 17.98 11.25 -0.74
C ILE A 66 19.21 12.16 -0.73
N GLU A 67 19.15 13.32 -1.39
CA GLU A 67 20.23 14.31 -1.39
C GLU A 67 20.56 14.80 0.03
N LYS A 68 19.52 15.06 0.85
CA LYS A 68 19.65 15.59 2.22
C LYS A 68 20.18 14.57 3.23
N TYR A 69 19.83 13.29 3.11
CA TYR A 69 20.17 12.27 4.11
C TYR A 69 21.19 11.22 3.66
N LYS A 70 21.43 11.11 2.34
CA LYS A 70 22.27 10.08 1.69
C LYS A 70 21.86 8.68 2.13
N ASN A 71 22.80 7.74 2.29
CA ASN A 71 22.65 6.33 2.68
C ASN A 71 22.08 6.11 4.10
N ARG A 72 21.27 7.05 4.63
CA ARG A 72 20.45 6.93 5.85
C ARG A 72 18.97 7.14 5.52
N ILE A 73 18.55 6.73 4.32
CA ILE A 73 17.16 6.79 3.88
C ILE A 73 16.72 5.43 3.31
N ILE A 74 15.55 4.99 3.74
CA ILE A 74 14.86 3.81 3.22
C ILE A 74 13.54 4.28 2.60
N ILE A 75 13.34 4.00 1.32
CA ILE A 75 12.14 4.32 0.56
C ILE A 75 11.19 3.12 0.56
N ASP A 76 10.04 3.23 1.22
CA ASP A 76 8.98 2.22 1.13
C ASP A 76 8.06 2.54 -0.06
N ASN A 77 8.37 1.92 -1.20
CA ASN A 77 7.58 1.90 -2.42
C ASN A 77 6.56 0.74 -2.43
N ALA A 78 6.22 0.13 -1.29
CA ALA A 78 5.16 -0.88 -1.22
C ALA A 78 3.73 -0.34 -1.50
N GLN A 79 3.57 0.94 -1.89
CA GLN A 79 2.34 1.46 -2.50
C GLN A 79 2.59 2.12 -3.88
N ALA A 80 3.79 1.95 -4.44
CA ALA A 80 4.29 2.63 -5.63
C ALA A 80 5.24 1.73 -6.45
N PHE A 81 4.79 0.52 -6.82
CA PHE A 81 5.65 -0.50 -7.43
C PHE A 81 6.32 -0.06 -8.75
N PHE A 82 5.61 0.74 -9.55
CA PHE A 82 6.10 1.25 -10.84
C PHE A 82 6.89 2.56 -10.73
N ASN A 83 7.30 2.95 -9.51
CA ASN A 83 8.33 3.98 -9.34
C ASN A 83 9.70 3.32 -9.40
N GLU A 84 10.53 3.72 -10.36
CA GLU A 84 11.94 3.30 -10.45
C GLU A 84 12.70 3.56 -9.13
N PRO A 85 13.65 2.69 -8.76
CA PRO A 85 14.52 2.91 -7.61
C PRO A 85 15.55 4.02 -7.90
N LEU A 86 16.18 4.55 -6.86
CA LEU A 86 17.14 5.64 -6.97
C LEU A 86 18.44 5.29 -6.23
N GLU A 87 19.57 5.63 -6.85
CA GLU A 87 20.91 5.45 -6.27
C GLU A 87 21.05 6.16 -4.92
N ASN A 88 21.91 5.64 -4.04
CA ASN A 88 22.15 6.16 -2.68
C ASN A 88 20.93 6.04 -1.73
N SER A 89 19.99 5.13 -2.04
CA SER A 89 18.85 4.81 -1.17
C SER A 89 18.46 3.33 -1.20
N ASP A 90 18.16 2.76 -0.04
CA ASP A 90 17.52 1.44 0.05
C ASP A 90 16.04 1.60 -0.35
N THR A 91 15.54 0.80 -1.29
CA THR A 91 14.14 0.89 -1.75
C THR A 91 13.43 -0.46 -1.66
N ILE A 92 12.28 -0.48 -0.97
CA ILE A 92 11.48 -1.66 -0.68
C ILE A 92 10.20 -1.68 -1.52
N TYR A 93 9.89 -2.82 -2.12
CA TYR A 93 8.72 -3.08 -2.95
C TYR A 93 7.99 -4.36 -2.51
N THR A 94 6.72 -4.53 -2.89
CA THR A 94 6.00 -5.82 -2.73
C THR A 94 5.15 -6.17 -3.93
N PHE A 95 5.19 -7.44 -4.32
CA PHE A 95 4.38 -7.96 -5.44
C PHE A 95 2.91 -8.17 -5.04
N ARG A 96 2.64 -8.56 -3.78
CA ARG A 96 1.32 -8.93 -3.20
C ARG A 96 0.26 -7.82 -3.16
N LYS A 97 0.48 -6.71 -3.85
CA LYS A 97 -0.42 -5.54 -3.97
C LYS A 97 -0.73 -5.18 -5.42
N PHE A 98 0.07 -5.68 -6.37
CA PHE A 98 0.01 -5.33 -7.79
C PHE A 98 -0.23 -6.55 -8.69
N PHE A 99 0.13 -7.75 -8.21
CA PHE A 99 0.12 -9.00 -8.97
C PHE A 99 -0.53 -10.13 -8.17
N GLY A 100 -1.06 -11.14 -8.87
CA GLY A 100 -1.77 -12.28 -8.30
C GLY A 100 -0.87 -13.33 -7.62
N VAL A 101 -0.06 -12.92 -6.66
CA VAL A 101 0.93 -13.78 -5.98
C VAL A 101 0.77 -13.78 -4.46
N SER A 102 1.06 -14.92 -3.82
CA SER A 102 0.83 -15.13 -2.38
C SER A 102 2.01 -14.72 -1.49
N ASP A 103 3.21 -14.61 -2.06
CA ASP A 103 4.47 -14.16 -1.42
C ASP A 103 5.14 -13.01 -2.20
N GLY A 104 6.28 -12.55 -1.68
CA GLY A 104 7.27 -11.83 -2.49
C GLY A 104 7.36 -10.31 -2.36
N ALA A 105 8.59 -9.84 -2.43
CA ALA A 105 9.05 -8.46 -2.30
C ALA A 105 10.34 -8.24 -3.11
N VAL A 106 10.75 -6.99 -3.28
CA VAL A 106 12.08 -6.63 -3.81
C VAL A 106 12.71 -5.62 -2.86
N LEU A 107 14.00 -5.82 -2.57
CA LEU A 107 14.87 -4.80 -1.99
C LEU A 107 15.86 -4.39 -3.08
N TYR A 108 15.90 -3.10 -3.39
CA TYR A 108 16.98 -2.47 -4.16
C TYR A 108 17.92 -1.80 -3.15
N THR A 109 19.20 -2.13 -3.20
CA THR A 109 20.24 -1.65 -2.27
C THR A 109 21.62 -1.81 -2.93
N ASP A 110 22.62 -1.07 -2.44
CA ASP A 110 24.04 -1.29 -2.74
C ASP A 110 24.70 -2.32 -1.79
N THR A 111 23.98 -2.74 -0.74
CA THR A 111 24.47 -3.69 0.26
C THR A 111 24.38 -5.13 -0.22
N VAL A 112 25.51 -5.83 -0.27
CA VAL A 112 25.57 -7.28 -0.52
C VAL A 112 25.15 -8.03 0.75
N LEU A 113 24.17 -8.93 0.63
CA LEU A 113 23.79 -9.84 1.71
C LEU A 113 24.66 -11.12 1.63
N GLU A 114 25.39 -11.42 2.70
CA GLU A 114 26.25 -12.61 2.80
C GLU A 114 25.50 -13.86 3.35
N GLU A 115 24.20 -13.73 3.66
CA GLU A 115 23.37 -14.79 4.24
C GLU A 115 22.81 -15.74 3.16
N ASP A 116 22.96 -17.05 3.35
CA ASP A 116 22.32 -18.08 2.53
C ASP A 116 20.85 -18.26 2.95
N LEU A 117 19.93 -17.69 2.17
CA LEU A 117 18.49 -17.69 2.47
C LEU A 117 17.76 -18.87 1.83
N GLU A 118 16.80 -19.45 2.55
CA GLU A 118 15.89 -20.44 1.96
C GLU A 118 15.07 -19.85 0.81
N ILE A 119 14.78 -20.66 -0.20
CA ILE A 119 13.77 -20.34 -1.23
C ILE A 119 12.39 -20.75 -0.71
N ASP A 120 11.44 -19.81 -0.68
CA ASP A 120 10.09 -20.07 -0.18
C ASP A 120 9.28 -21.03 -1.09
N LYS A 121 8.23 -21.62 -0.54
CA LYS A 121 7.30 -22.54 -1.21
C LYS A 121 5.88 -22.05 -0.96
N SER A 122 5.11 -21.88 -2.03
CA SER A 122 3.80 -21.20 -1.96
C SER A 122 2.65 -21.94 -2.63
N TYR A 123 2.82 -23.22 -2.98
CA TYR A 123 1.77 -24.03 -3.61
C TYR A 123 0.53 -24.17 -2.71
N ASP A 124 0.75 -24.26 -1.39
CA ASP A 124 -0.25 -24.29 -0.31
C ASP A 124 -0.80 -22.89 0.04
N LYS A 125 -0.06 -21.82 -0.31
CA LYS A 125 -0.39 -20.43 -0.01
C LYS A 125 -1.28 -19.77 -1.06
N MET A 126 -1.48 -20.38 -2.22
CA MET A 126 -2.25 -19.80 -3.35
C MET A 126 -3.78 -19.96 -3.24
N ASN A 127 -4.31 -20.76 -2.31
CA ASN A 127 -5.74 -21.10 -2.25
C ASN A 127 -6.66 -19.85 -2.25
N PHE A 128 -6.29 -18.82 -1.47
CA PHE A 128 -7.08 -17.60 -1.36
C PHE A 128 -7.07 -16.69 -2.61
N LEU A 129 -6.20 -16.96 -3.58
CA LEU A 129 -6.15 -16.30 -4.88
C LEU A 129 -6.88 -17.12 -5.93
N LEU A 130 -6.54 -18.41 -6.05
CA LEU A 130 -7.12 -19.32 -7.05
C LEU A 130 -8.61 -19.56 -6.84
N GLY A 131 -9.03 -19.80 -5.59
CA GLY A 131 -10.44 -20.07 -5.27
C GLY A 131 -11.40 -18.93 -5.63
N ARG A 132 -10.89 -17.69 -5.80
CA ARG A 132 -11.70 -16.51 -6.18
C ARG A 132 -12.17 -16.51 -7.63
N PHE A 133 -11.58 -17.35 -8.48
CA PHE A 133 -12.07 -17.55 -9.84
C PHE A 133 -13.28 -18.50 -9.88
N GLU A 134 -13.39 -19.40 -8.90
CA GLU A 134 -14.45 -20.41 -8.80
C GLU A 134 -15.61 -19.96 -7.89
N ASN A 135 -15.30 -19.51 -6.67
CA ASN A 135 -16.27 -19.19 -5.61
C ASN A 135 -16.07 -17.76 -5.05
N SER A 136 -16.91 -17.38 -4.08
CA SER A 136 -16.94 -16.01 -3.54
C SER A 136 -15.69 -15.61 -2.74
N SER A 137 -15.35 -14.32 -2.78
CA SER A 137 -14.24 -13.72 -2.03
C SER A 137 -14.30 -13.88 -0.50
N THR A 138 -15.48 -14.21 0.03
CA THR A 138 -15.77 -14.38 1.47
C THR A 138 -15.31 -15.75 1.97
N GLU A 139 -15.41 -16.78 1.13
CA GLU A 139 -15.11 -18.18 1.46
C GLU A 139 -13.63 -18.34 1.85
N PHE A 140 -12.74 -17.78 1.04
CA PHE A 140 -11.28 -17.82 1.25
C PHE A 140 -10.73 -16.64 2.08
N TYR A 141 -11.59 -15.90 2.78
CA TYR A 141 -11.12 -14.79 3.63
C TYR A 141 -10.24 -15.29 4.79
N SER A 142 -10.57 -16.45 5.35
CA SER A 142 -9.80 -17.08 6.43
C SER A 142 -8.38 -17.46 5.97
N ASP A 143 -8.22 -17.99 4.76
CA ASP A 143 -6.91 -18.36 4.21
C ASP A 143 -6.06 -17.14 3.85
N PHE A 144 -6.67 -16.05 3.39
CA PHE A 144 -5.98 -14.77 3.24
C PHE A 144 -5.46 -14.23 4.58
N VAL A 145 -6.24 -14.36 5.67
CA VAL A 145 -5.80 -13.95 7.01
C VAL A 145 -4.62 -14.81 7.49
N LYS A 146 -4.73 -16.15 7.44
CA LYS A 146 -3.63 -17.07 7.79
C LYS A 146 -2.34 -16.78 7.01
N ASN A 147 -2.45 -16.50 5.70
CA ASN A 147 -1.28 -16.19 4.88
C ASN A 147 -0.60 -14.88 5.32
N ASN A 148 -1.36 -13.89 5.80
CA ASN A 148 -0.78 -12.66 6.35
C ASN A 148 -0.19 -12.86 7.75
N GLU A 149 -0.85 -13.63 8.63
CA GLU A 149 -0.36 -13.93 9.99
C GLU A 149 0.98 -14.65 9.96
N ARG A 150 1.23 -15.54 8.98
CA ARG A 150 2.53 -16.22 8.83
C ARG A 150 3.69 -15.26 8.57
N PHE A 151 3.47 -14.14 7.86
CA PHE A 151 4.51 -13.12 7.64
C PHE A 151 4.83 -12.29 8.90
N GLU A 152 4.18 -12.54 10.05
CA GLU A 152 4.58 -11.95 11.33
C GLU A 152 5.63 -12.77 12.08
N THR A 153 5.95 -13.99 11.63
CA THR A 153 6.95 -14.88 12.26
C THR A 153 7.87 -15.60 11.28
N GLU A 154 7.64 -15.48 9.96
CA GLU A 154 8.52 -16.03 8.93
C GLU A 154 9.71 -15.08 8.66
N GLY A 155 10.93 -15.60 8.81
CA GLY A 155 12.17 -14.88 8.50
C GLY A 155 12.36 -14.59 7.00
N ILE A 156 13.40 -13.82 6.66
CA ILE A 156 13.70 -13.47 5.28
C ILE A 156 14.06 -14.70 4.43
N LYS A 157 13.55 -14.73 3.20
CA LYS A 157 13.66 -15.83 2.23
C LYS A 157 13.70 -15.26 0.81
N TYR A 158 14.27 -16.01 -0.12
CA TYR A 158 14.05 -15.75 -1.55
C TYR A 158 12.59 -16.08 -1.92
N ILE A 159 12.05 -15.33 -2.90
CA ILE A 159 10.67 -15.51 -3.39
C ILE A 159 10.44 -16.94 -3.88
N SER A 160 9.19 -17.42 -3.80
CA SER A 160 8.94 -18.79 -4.22
C SER A 160 9.07 -18.94 -5.75
N LYS A 161 9.54 -20.10 -6.20
CA LYS A 161 9.59 -20.44 -7.65
C LYS A 161 8.22 -20.34 -8.33
N LEU A 162 7.13 -20.44 -7.57
CA LEU A 162 5.78 -20.26 -8.08
C LEU A 162 5.48 -18.78 -8.35
N THR A 163 5.78 -17.90 -7.38
CA THR A 163 5.67 -16.45 -7.53
C THR A 163 6.60 -15.92 -8.63
N GLU A 164 7.84 -16.41 -8.70
CA GLU A 164 8.79 -16.11 -9.78
C GLU A 164 8.22 -16.45 -11.17
N ASN A 165 7.76 -17.69 -11.39
CA ASN A 165 7.18 -18.11 -12.68
C ASN A 165 5.90 -17.34 -13.03
N ILE A 166 5.05 -17.01 -12.04
CA ILE A 166 3.89 -16.14 -12.27
C ILE A 166 4.36 -14.76 -12.74
N LEU A 167 5.29 -14.12 -12.05
CA LEU A 167 5.80 -12.78 -12.41
C LEU A 167 6.43 -12.76 -13.81
N TYR A 168 7.21 -13.79 -14.19
CA TYR A 168 7.76 -13.90 -15.55
C TYR A 168 6.70 -14.00 -16.66
N SER A 169 5.47 -14.42 -16.34
CA SER A 169 4.36 -14.47 -17.32
C SER A 169 3.63 -13.13 -17.50
N LEU A 170 3.90 -12.12 -16.67
CA LEU A 170 3.10 -10.88 -16.64
C LEU A 170 3.68 -9.78 -17.52
N ASN A 171 2.82 -9.13 -18.31
CA ASN A 171 3.15 -7.90 -19.02
C ASN A 171 3.08 -6.69 -18.08
N PHE A 172 4.16 -6.44 -17.32
CA PHE A 172 4.25 -5.33 -16.37
C PHE A 172 3.86 -3.97 -16.97
N ARG A 173 4.20 -3.69 -18.23
CA ARG A 173 3.89 -2.43 -18.91
C ARG A 173 2.40 -2.27 -19.22
N GLU A 174 1.71 -3.35 -19.54
CA GLU A 174 0.26 -3.37 -19.75
C GLU A 174 -0.48 -3.20 -18.42
N ILE A 175 -0.02 -3.87 -17.36
CA ILE A 175 -0.53 -3.69 -15.99
C ILE A 175 -0.29 -2.24 -15.51
N GLU A 176 0.86 -1.63 -15.82
CA GLU A 176 1.13 -0.22 -15.55
C GLU A 176 0.07 0.67 -16.24
N ASN A 177 -0.13 0.50 -17.55
CA ASN A 177 -1.06 1.30 -18.35
C ASN A 177 -2.51 1.17 -17.84
N ILE A 178 -3.02 -0.05 -17.67
CA ILE A 178 -4.39 -0.30 -17.19
C ILE A 178 -4.62 0.36 -15.82
N ARG A 179 -3.69 0.19 -14.88
CA ARG A 179 -3.77 0.85 -13.56
C ARG A 179 -3.70 2.37 -13.65
N THR A 180 -2.88 2.90 -14.57
CA THR A 180 -2.77 4.35 -14.83
C THR A 180 -4.08 4.93 -15.35
N ASP A 181 -4.71 4.28 -16.33
CA ASP A 181 -5.94 4.78 -16.95
C ASP A 181 -7.16 4.61 -16.05
N ASN A 182 -7.22 3.53 -15.27
CA ASN A 182 -8.19 3.39 -14.18
C ASN A 182 -8.03 4.51 -13.13
N PHE A 183 -6.80 4.88 -12.75
CA PHE A 183 -6.56 5.99 -11.82
C PHE A 183 -6.98 7.34 -12.41
N LYS A 184 -6.67 7.62 -13.69
CA LYS A 184 -7.16 8.83 -14.40
C LYS A 184 -8.68 8.88 -14.40
N TYR A 185 -9.35 7.77 -14.72
CA TYR A 185 -10.81 7.69 -14.73
C TYR A 185 -11.39 7.99 -13.35
N ILE A 186 -10.91 7.31 -12.29
CA ILE A 186 -11.37 7.54 -10.91
C ILE A 186 -11.13 9.00 -10.48
N HIS A 187 -9.94 9.55 -10.77
CA HIS A 187 -9.61 10.94 -10.48
C HIS A 187 -10.56 11.92 -11.20
N SER A 188 -10.91 11.66 -12.47
CA SER A 188 -11.87 12.49 -13.22
C SER A 188 -13.28 12.53 -12.61
N LYS A 189 -13.67 11.48 -11.86
CA LYS A 189 -14.97 11.39 -11.19
C LYS A 189 -14.95 11.92 -9.75
N LEU A 190 -13.83 11.75 -9.03
CA LEU A 190 -13.78 11.94 -7.58
C LEU A 190 -12.89 13.10 -7.10
N SER A 191 -12.07 13.72 -7.97
CA SER A 191 -11.22 14.86 -7.62
C SER A 191 -12.00 16.06 -7.05
N SER A 192 -13.18 16.37 -7.61
CA SER A 192 -14.07 17.45 -7.18
C SER A 192 -14.65 17.29 -5.77
N ILE A 193 -14.58 16.09 -5.20
CA ILE A 193 -15.00 15.78 -3.82
C ILE A 193 -13.82 15.34 -2.92
N ASN A 194 -12.59 15.37 -3.43
CA ASN A 194 -11.40 14.97 -2.69
C ASN A 194 -10.81 16.15 -1.91
N GLU A 195 -10.68 15.97 -0.60
CA GLU A 195 -10.04 16.93 0.30
C GLU A 195 -8.50 16.76 0.34
N LEU A 196 -7.94 15.88 -0.52
CA LEU A 196 -6.50 15.70 -0.77
C LEU A 196 -6.13 16.26 -2.15
N ASP A 197 -4.95 16.88 -2.24
CA ASP A 197 -4.33 17.26 -3.50
C ASP A 197 -3.65 16.04 -4.14
N ILE A 198 -4.37 15.36 -5.03
CA ILE A 198 -3.95 14.08 -5.62
C ILE A 198 -3.32 14.28 -6.99
N ARG A 199 -2.06 13.88 -7.11
CA ARG A 199 -1.30 13.81 -8.35
C ARG A 199 -1.67 12.55 -9.12
N LEU A 200 -1.80 12.69 -10.45
CA LEU A 200 -1.86 11.55 -11.35
C LEU A 200 -0.53 10.78 -11.28
N VAL A 201 -0.62 9.48 -11.01
CA VAL A 201 0.52 8.56 -10.92
C VAL A 201 0.35 7.42 -11.92
N LYS A 202 1.47 6.84 -12.35
CA LYS A 202 1.45 5.63 -13.17
C LYS A 202 1.29 4.37 -12.32
N GLY A 203 0.84 3.28 -12.95
CA GLY A 203 0.82 1.95 -12.36
C GLY A 203 0.06 1.86 -11.03
N ALA A 204 -0.91 2.74 -10.82
CA ALA A 204 -1.41 3.08 -9.50
C ALA A 204 -1.88 1.87 -8.69
N PHE A 205 -1.49 1.85 -7.41
CA PHE A 205 -1.95 0.82 -6.49
C PHE A 205 -3.45 0.96 -6.20
N SER A 206 -3.86 2.17 -5.81
CA SER A 206 -5.24 2.53 -5.45
C SER A 206 -5.39 4.05 -5.41
N TYR A 207 -6.64 4.54 -5.53
CA TYR A 207 -6.94 5.97 -5.48
C TYR A 207 -7.26 6.43 -4.04
N PRO A 208 -6.46 7.33 -3.42
CA PRO A 208 -6.75 7.88 -2.10
C PRO A 208 -7.79 9.01 -2.17
N LEU A 209 -8.95 8.83 -1.52
CA LEU A 209 -10.02 9.82 -1.42
C LEU A 209 -10.34 10.19 0.04
N LEU A 210 -10.09 11.43 0.44
CA LEU A 210 -10.63 12.00 1.69
C LEU A 210 -11.88 12.83 1.37
N ILE A 211 -12.94 12.70 2.16
CA ILE A 211 -14.19 13.47 1.99
C ILE A 211 -14.50 14.17 3.31
N ASP A 212 -14.87 15.45 3.28
CA ASP A 212 -15.45 16.08 4.47
C ASP A 212 -16.89 15.57 4.69
N ASN A 213 -17.00 14.65 5.66
CA ASN A 213 -18.26 14.07 6.12
C ASN A 213 -19.32 15.14 6.49
N LYS A 214 -18.92 16.35 6.93
CA LYS A 214 -19.85 17.45 7.25
C LYS A 214 -20.41 18.10 5.98
N LYS A 215 -19.51 18.53 5.07
CA LYS A 215 -19.81 19.17 3.78
C LYS A 215 -20.79 18.35 2.94
N TYR A 216 -20.60 17.03 2.88
CA TYR A 216 -21.43 16.13 2.07
C TYR A 216 -22.54 15.39 2.85
N LYS A 217 -22.64 15.56 4.18
CA LYS A 217 -23.57 14.83 5.09
C LYS A 217 -23.45 13.29 5.02
N LEU A 218 -22.38 12.78 4.39
CA LEU A 218 -22.03 11.38 4.30
C LEU A 218 -21.22 10.98 5.54
N SER A 219 -21.47 9.79 6.06
CA SER A 219 -20.48 9.10 6.89
C SER A 219 -19.75 8.08 6.03
N SER A 220 -18.41 8.07 6.14
CA SER A 220 -17.55 6.98 5.65
C SER A 220 -18.07 5.59 6.00
N GLU A 221 -18.61 5.40 7.22
CA GLU A 221 -19.15 4.12 7.71
C GLU A 221 -20.38 3.63 6.93
N ASN A 222 -21.28 4.54 6.49
CA ASN A 222 -22.41 4.17 5.62
C ASN A 222 -21.99 4.08 4.15
N LEU A 223 -21.11 4.99 3.69
CA LEU A 223 -20.57 4.98 2.34
C LEU A 223 -19.87 3.65 2.04
N LYS A 224 -19.09 3.13 3.00
CA LYS A 224 -18.55 1.76 3.00
C LYS A 224 -19.62 0.69 2.84
N LYS A 225 -20.76 0.78 3.55
CA LYS A 225 -21.81 -0.25 3.54
C LYS A 225 -22.53 -0.32 2.20
N GLU A 226 -22.75 0.81 1.53
CA GLU A 226 -23.40 0.80 0.22
C GLU A 226 -22.48 0.25 -0.87
N LEU A 227 -21.21 0.64 -0.88
CA LEU A 227 -20.25 0.10 -1.83
C LEU A 227 -20.00 -1.42 -1.65
N ILE A 228 -20.17 -1.95 -0.44
CA ILE A 228 -20.18 -3.40 -0.17
C ILE A 228 -21.47 -4.08 -0.69
N LYS A 229 -22.64 -3.44 -0.60
CA LYS A 229 -23.91 -4.01 -1.09
C LYS A 229 -23.97 -4.13 -2.60
N GLU A 230 -23.48 -3.11 -3.32
CA GLU A 230 -23.42 -3.07 -4.79
C GLU A 230 -22.40 -4.07 -5.38
N LYS A 231 -21.88 -5.00 -4.56
CA LYS A 231 -20.84 -6.00 -4.89
C LYS A 231 -19.55 -5.41 -5.46
N PHE A 232 -19.34 -4.09 -5.33
CA PHE A 232 -18.03 -3.51 -5.59
C PHE A 232 -17.03 -4.10 -4.59
N LEU A 233 -15.88 -4.54 -5.10
CA LEU A 233 -14.88 -5.31 -4.35
C LEU A 233 -14.07 -4.39 -3.43
N PHE A 234 -14.76 -3.81 -2.44
CA PHE A 234 -14.28 -2.64 -1.73
C PHE A 234 -13.31 -2.97 -0.60
N GLN A 235 -12.03 -2.58 -0.74
CA GLN A 235 -11.04 -2.64 0.35
C GLN A 235 -9.97 -1.51 0.30
N LEU A 236 -10.39 -0.27 0.56
CA LEU A 236 -10.29 0.38 1.89
C LEU A 236 -8.94 0.37 2.68
N PHE A 237 -7.73 0.24 2.13
CA PHE A 237 -6.44 -0.08 2.82
C PHE A 237 -6.23 0.02 4.38
N GLY A 238 -6.44 -1.07 5.17
CA GLY A 238 -5.88 -1.42 6.53
C GLY A 238 -6.05 -0.50 7.79
N LEU A 239 -6.64 -0.99 8.92
CA LEU A 239 -7.05 -0.13 10.07
C LEU A 239 -5.89 0.37 10.94
N MET A 240 -5.25 1.44 10.47
CA MET A 240 -4.30 2.22 11.25
C MET A 240 -4.95 2.82 12.50
N PHE A 241 -4.50 2.41 13.69
CA PHE A 241 -5.26 2.50 14.95
C PHE A 241 -5.29 3.89 15.63
N CYS A 242 -5.78 4.92 14.93
CA CYS A 242 -6.15 6.18 15.58
C CYS A 242 -7.53 6.01 16.25
N ARG A 243 -7.55 5.71 17.57
CA ARG A 243 -8.69 5.17 18.35
C ARG A 243 -10.00 5.98 18.43
N ASN A 244 -10.15 7.13 17.77
CA ASN A 244 -11.23 8.09 18.03
C ASN A 244 -12.10 8.43 16.79
N VAL A 245 -13.37 8.81 17.06
CA VAL A 245 -14.41 9.36 16.15
C VAL A 245 -15.23 8.32 15.35
N ALA A 246 -16.56 8.52 15.29
CA ALA A 246 -17.52 7.55 14.72
C ALA A 246 -18.86 8.18 14.22
N ARG A 247 -19.64 7.37 13.46
CA ARG A 247 -21.13 7.32 13.37
C ARG A 247 -21.91 8.16 12.31
N LYS A 248 -22.36 7.43 11.25
CA LYS A 248 -23.62 7.52 10.44
C LYS A 248 -24.04 8.74 9.57
N CYS A 249 -24.80 8.41 8.50
CA CYS A 249 -25.59 9.18 7.50
C CYS A 249 -25.08 9.17 6.03
N TRP A 250 -25.91 9.59 5.05
CA TRP A 250 -26.13 8.89 3.74
C TRP A 250 -26.65 9.81 2.58
N ASN A 251 -26.57 9.34 1.30
CA ASN A 251 -27.15 9.86 0.00
C ASN A 251 -26.37 10.99 -0.74
N LEU A 252 -26.45 11.18 -2.08
CA LEU A 252 -27.13 10.46 -3.19
C LEU A 252 -26.39 10.59 -4.56
N TYR A 253 -25.05 10.63 -4.62
CA TYR A 253 -24.31 10.99 -5.85
C TYR A 253 -23.57 9.85 -6.59
N LEU A 254 -23.70 8.60 -6.14
CA LEU A 254 -22.77 7.51 -6.52
C LEU A 254 -23.32 6.50 -7.53
N GLN A 255 -24.64 6.37 -7.69
CA GLN A 255 -25.23 5.30 -8.51
C GLN A 255 -24.90 5.44 -10.01
N GLU A 256 -24.75 6.67 -10.52
CA GLU A 256 -24.35 6.90 -11.93
C GLU A 256 -22.88 6.55 -12.24
N ILE A 257 -22.01 6.45 -11.23
CA ILE A 257 -20.57 6.23 -11.42
C ILE A 257 -20.23 4.75 -11.70
N PHE A 258 -21.08 3.82 -11.24
CA PHE A 258 -20.73 2.41 -11.11
C PHE A 258 -21.41 1.45 -12.11
N CYS A 259 -22.36 1.91 -12.93
CA CYS A 259 -23.17 1.03 -13.79
C CYS A 259 -22.58 0.66 -15.17
N GLN A 260 -21.36 1.07 -15.55
CA GLN A 260 -20.85 0.85 -16.92
C GLN A 260 -19.58 0.00 -17.08
N TYR A 261 -18.74 -0.17 -16.07
CA TYR A 261 -17.49 -0.95 -16.20
C TYR A 261 -17.17 -1.77 -14.94
N LEU A 262 -16.91 -3.07 -15.13
CA LEU A 262 -16.19 -3.88 -14.15
C LEU A 262 -14.73 -3.36 -14.03
N LEU A 263 -14.04 -3.75 -12.95
CA LEU A 263 -12.61 -3.43 -12.66
C LEU A 263 -12.31 -1.99 -12.17
N ILE A 264 -13.15 -1.41 -11.31
CA ILE A 264 -12.88 -0.09 -10.66
C ILE A 264 -12.67 -0.24 -9.14
N ASN A 265 -11.44 0.04 -8.67
CA ASN A 265 -11.06 0.04 -7.25
C ASN A 265 -10.91 1.47 -6.70
N VAL A 266 -11.91 1.94 -5.95
CA VAL A 266 -11.87 3.22 -5.20
C VAL A 266 -11.53 2.93 -3.73
N ILE A 267 -10.66 3.72 -3.10
CA ILE A 267 -10.44 3.71 -1.64
C ILE A 267 -10.95 5.03 -1.06
N ILE A 268 -11.64 4.96 0.07
CA ILE A 268 -12.26 6.11 0.75
C ILE A 268 -11.75 6.14 2.19
N LEU A 269 -11.08 7.22 2.58
CA LEU A 269 -10.43 7.37 3.87
C LEU A 269 -11.45 7.61 4.99
N MET A 270 -11.90 6.53 5.63
CA MET A 270 -12.01 6.39 7.10
C MET A 270 -12.50 4.98 7.46
N ILE A 271 -11.71 4.26 8.30
CA ILE A 271 -11.84 2.80 8.58
C ILE A 271 -11.47 1.95 7.37
N TRP A 272 -10.95 0.72 7.58
CA TRP A 272 -9.97 0.18 6.63
C TRP A 272 -9.76 -1.37 6.53
N ILE A 273 -9.45 -1.95 5.34
CA ILE A 273 -9.05 -3.36 4.96
C ILE A 273 -8.46 -3.44 3.49
N ILE A 274 -7.88 -4.52 2.89
CA ILE A 274 -7.02 -4.46 1.62
C ILE A 274 -7.27 -5.54 0.49
N PHE A 275 -7.76 -5.20 -0.75
CA PHE A 275 -8.00 -6.16 -1.90
C PHE A 275 -7.10 -5.94 -3.15
N LEU A 276 -6.73 -7.06 -3.77
CA LEU A 276 -6.12 -7.18 -5.10
C LEU A 276 -7.17 -7.26 -6.22
N ILE A 277 -6.79 -6.77 -7.40
CA ILE A 277 -7.32 -7.18 -8.71
C ILE A 277 -6.12 -7.62 -9.56
N ILE A 278 -6.31 -8.72 -10.30
CA ILE A 278 -5.47 -9.20 -11.41
C ILE A 278 -6.07 -8.59 -12.68
#